data_AF-A0A2E4XSY8-F1
#
_entry.id   AF-A0A2E4XSY8-F1
#
_cell.length_a   1.000
_cell.length_b   1.000
_cell.length_c   1.000
_cell.angle_alpha   90.00
_cell.angle_beta   90.00
_cell.angle_gamma   90.00
#
_symmetry.space_group_name_H-M   'P 1'
#
loop_
_entity.id
_entity.type
_entity.pdbx_description
1 polymer ?
#
loop_
_entity_poly.entity_id
_entity_poly.type
_entity_poly.pdbx_seq_one_letter_code
_entity_poly.pdbx_strand_id
1 'polypeptide(L)' 'MRSITGEFVAKLATIWHRFTLPEEDHETLADMLVPMDEAGERVAKHLEFDMEPADFDAAMEDLAPRRTFE' A
#
# COMPACT_ATOMS: atom_id res chain seq x y z
N MET A 1 6.54 -14.72 12.49
CA MET A 1 5.88 -15.16 11.23
C MET A 1 6.01 -14.02 10.24
N ARG A 2 6.46 -14.30 9.02
CA ARG A 2 6.46 -13.30 7.93
C ARG A 2 5.02 -13.14 7.42
N SER A 3 4.56 -11.91 7.30
CA SER A 3 3.24 -11.55 6.75
C SER A 3 3.21 -11.72 5.23
N ILE A 4 4.30 -11.36 4.55
CA ILE A 4 4.51 -11.52 3.12
C ILE A 4 5.18 -12.87 2.85
N THR A 5 4.49 -13.73 2.10
CA THR A 5 4.95 -15.07 1.67
C THR A 5 4.91 -15.18 0.15
N GLY A 6 5.59 -16.17 -0.44
CA GLY A 6 5.49 -16.40 -1.89
C GLY A 6 4.06 -16.69 -2.36
N GLU A 7 3.26 -17.40 -1.56
CA GLU A 7 1.83 -17.61 -1.86
C GLU A 7 1.04 -16.30 -1.92
N PHE A 8 1.35 -15.35 -1.03
CA PHE A 8 0.74 -14.02 -1.04
C PHE A 8 1.12 -13.24 -2.32
N VAL A 9 2.39 -13.28 -2.71
CA VAL A 9 2.88 -12.65 -3.95
C VAL A 9 2.24 -13.29 -5.19
N ALA A 10 2.12 -14.62 -5.23
CA ALA A 10 1.48 -15.34 -6.32
C ALA A 10 0.00 -14.93 -6.48
N LYS A 11 -0.72 -14.76 -5.36
CA LYS A 11 -2.11 -14.26 -5.37
C LYS A 11 -2.19 -12.83 -5.89
N LEU A 12 -1.30 -11.94 -5.44
CA LEU A 12 -1.25 -10.56 -5.93
C LEU A 12 -0.98 -10.48 -7.44
N ALA A 13 0.02 -11.22 -7.93
CA ALA A 13 0.36 -11.27 -9.35
C ALA A 13 -0.83 -11.75 -10.20
N THR A 14 -1.54 -12.77 -9.73
CA THR A 14 -2.73 -13.30 -10.40
C THR A 14 -3.87 -12.28 -10.43
N ILE A 15 -4.15 -11.60 -9.32
CA ILE A 15 -5.29 -10.68 -9.20
C ILE A 15 -5.04 -9.36 -9.92
N TRP A 16 -3.87 -8.73 -9.71
CA TRP A 16 -3.59 -7.39 -10.25
C TRP A 16 -3.04 -7.42 -11.66
N HIS A 17 -2.19 -8.40 -11.98
CA HIS A 17 -1.50 -8.42 -13.26
C HIS A 17 -1.97 -9.55 -14.20
N ARG A 18 -2.87 -10.42 -13.74
CA ARG A 18 -3.47 -11.51 -14.52
C ARG A 18 -2.43 -12.46 -15.15
N PHE A 19 -1.26 -12.59 -14.52
CA PHE A 19 -0.25 -13.58 -14.89
C PHE A 19 0.13 -14.45 -13.71
N THR A 20 0.73 -15.60 -14.03
CA THR A 20 1.24 -16.56 -13.05
C THR A 20 2.75 -16.50 -13.04
N LEU A 21 3.34 -16.45 -11.85
CA LEU A 21 4.78 -16.51 -11.64
C LEU A 21 5.23 -17.94 -11.37
N PRO A 22 6.43 -18.34 -11.82
CA PRO A 22 7.13 -19.51 -11.31
C PRO A 22 7.32 -19.45 -9.78
N GLU A 23 7.44 -20.63 -9.15
CA GLU A 23 7.54 -20.74 -7.70
C GLU A 23 8.76 -20.01 -7.11
N GLU A 24 9.90 -20.19 -7.78
CA GLU A 24 11.16 -19.52 -7.44
C GLU A 24 11.04 -17.99 -7.49
N ASP A 25 10.29 -17.46 -8.45
CA ASP A 25 10.15 -16.01 -8.65
C ASP A 25 9.27 -15.38 -7.57
N HIS A 26 8.20 -16.05 -7.15
CA HIS A 26 7.33 -15.50 -6.09
C HIS A 26 7.94 -15.62 -4.69
N GLU A 27 8.75 -16.64 -4.41
CA GLU A 27 9.55 -16.70 -3.18
C GLU A 27 10.62 -15.60 -3.16
N THR A 28 11.34 -15.41 -4.27
CA THR A 28 12.35 -14.34 -4.39
C THR A 28 11.74 -12.96 -4.17
N LEU A 29 10.58 -12.69 -4.77
CA LEU A 29 9.86 -11.44 -4.57
C LEU A 29 9.36 -11.27 -3.14
N ALA A 30 8.90 -12.33 -2.48
CA ALA A 30 8.49 -12.27 -1.09
C ALA A 30 9.66 -11.90 -0.18
N ASP A 31 10.82 -12.53 -0.37
CA ASP A 31 12.05 -12.21 0.36
C ASP A 31 12.49 -10.75 0.17
N MET A 32 12.31 -10.19 -1.03
CA MET A 32 12.59 -8.78 -1.31
C MET A 32 11.63 -7.82 -0.60
N LEU A 33 10.38 -8.22 -0.40
CA LEU A 33 9.33 -7.36 0.17
C LEU A 33 9.27 -7.39 1.70
N VAL A 34 9.75 -8.46 2.34
CA VAL A 34 9.76 -8.60 3.81
C VAL A 34 10.44 -7.42 4.54
N PRO A 35 11.63 -6.94 4.13
CA PRO A 35 12.25 -5.79 4.79
C PRO A 35 11.42 -4.50 4.71
N MET A 36 10.64 -4.34 3.64
CA MET A 36 9.75 -3.19 3.44
C MET A 36 8.53 -3.28 4.37
N ASP A 37 7.93 -4.47 4.51
CA ASP A 37 6.85 -4.72 5.46
C ASP A 37 7.27 -4.43 6.90
N GLU A 38 8.44 -4.95 7.30
CA GLU A 38 8.99 -4.70 8.63
C GLU A 38 9.30 -3.21 8.88
N ALA A 39 9.73 -2.48 7.85
CA ALA A 39 9.90 -1.03 7.92
C ALA A 39 8.57 -0.31 8.07
N GLY A 40 7.55 -0.72 7.30
CA GLY A 40 6.18 -0.21 7.40
C GLY A 40 5.60 -0.41 8.79
N GLU A 41 5.69 -1.60 9.36
CA GLU A 41 5.23 -1.93 10.72
C GLU A 41 5.93 -1.10 11.81
N ARG A 42 7.22 -0.81 11.65
CA ARG A 42 7.94 0.08 12.58
C ARG A 42 7.46 1.52 12.50
N VAL A 43 7.21 2.02 11.30
CA VAL A 43 6.71 3.38 11.09
C VAL A 43 5.24 3.51 11.48
N ALA A 44 4.42 2.48 11.24
CA ALA A 44 3.00 2.43 11.58
C ALA A 44 2.75 2.62 13.09
N LYS A 45 3.65 2.12 13.94
CA LYS A 45 3.60 2.36 15.41
C LYS A 45 3.81 3.82 15.81
N HIS A 46 4.34 4.63 14.89
CA HIS A 46 4.55 6.06 15.05
C HIS A 46 3.63 6.88 14.15
N LEU A 47 2.79 6.24 13.33
CA LEU A 47 1.67 6.90 12.68
C LEU A 47 0.57 7.10 13.72
N GLU A 48 0.54 8.28 14.32
CA GLU A 48 -0.70 8.80 14.86
C GLU A 48 -1.52 9.26 13.66
N PHE A 49 -2.51 8.46 13.26
CA PHE A 49 -3.57 8.97 12.39
C PHE A 49 -4.31 10.01 13.21
N ASP A 50 -4.10 11.28 12.88
CA ASP A 50 -4.91 12.34 13.44
C ASP A 50 -6.33 12.12 12.92
N MET A 51 -7.18 11.53 13.76
CA MET A 51 -8.60 11.31 13.45
C MET A 51 -9.38 12.63 13.65
N GLU A 52 -8.71 13.78 13.52
CA GLU A 52 -9.37 15.07 13.48
C GLU A 52 -10.05 15.27 12.11
N PRO A 53 -11.35 15.63 12.08
CA PRO A 53 -12.08 15.96 10.85
C PRO A 53 -11.48 17.11 10.03
N ALA A 54 -10.44 17.79 10.53
CA ALA A 54 -9.84 18.97 9.93
C ALA A 54 -9.31 18.71 8.50
N ASP A 55 -8.83 17.49 8.23
CA ASP A 55 -8.31 17.13 6.89
C ASP A 55 -9.43 16.78 5.90
N PHE A 56 -10.66 16.50 6.37
CA PHE A 56 -11.78 16.23 5.46
C PHE A 56 -12.22 17.51 4.76
N ASP A 57 -12.42 18.59 5.50
CA ASP A 57 -12.86 19.87 4.91
C ASP A 57 -11.77 20.46 3.99
N ALA A 58 -10.49 20.36 4.39
CA ALA A 58 -9.36 20.78 3.57
C ALA A 58 -9.23 19.93 2.28
N ALA A 59 -9.37 18.60 2.37
CA ALA A 59 -9.36 17.72 1.21
C ALA A 59 -10.56 17.97 0.27
N MET A 60 -11.73 18.27 0.82
CA MET A 60 -12.92 18.61 0.04
C MET A 60 -12.76 19.97 -0.66
N GLU A 61 -12.07 20.93 -0.05
CA GLU A 61 -11.76 22.23 -0.66
C GLU A 61 -10.73 22.10 -1.80
N ASP A 62 -9.70 21.26 -1.62
CA ASP A 62 -8.71 20.97 -2.67
C ASP A 62 -9.31 20.19 -3.86
N LEU A 63 -10.29 19.32 -3.60
CA LEU A 63 -11.02 18.57 -4.62
C LEU A 63 -12.17 19.36 -5.26
N ALA A 64 -12.54 20.51 -4.70
CA ALA A 64 -13.56 21.36 -5.29
C ALA A 64 -13.04 21.95 -6.62
N PRO A 65 -13.85 21.93 -7.69
CA PRO A 65 -13.44 22.54 -8.96
C PRO A 65 -13.17 24.03 -8.76
N ARG A 66 -11.91 24.44 -9.01
CA ARG A 66 -11.50 25.84 -8.94
C ARG A 66 -12.39 26.64 -9.87
N ARG A 67 -13.23 27.52 -9.31
CA ARG A 67 -13.99 28.49 -10.10
C ARG A 67 -12.99 29.42 -10.78
N THR A 68 -12.65 29.15 -12.03
CA THR A 68 -12.13 30.16 -12.94
C THR A 68 -13.26 31.15 -13.18
N PHE A 69 -13.19 32.30 -12.53
CA PHE A 69 -13.97 33.45 -12.92
C PHE A 69 -13.31 34.01 -14.19
N GLU A 70 -13.97 33.79 -15.33
CA GLU A 70 -13.83 34.65 -16.52
C GLU A 70 -14.78 35.84 -16.39
#